data_AF-A0A0G0CDU4-F1
#
_entry.id   AF-A0A0G0CDU4-F1
#
_cell.length_a   1.000
_cell.length_b   1.000
_cell.length_c   1.000
_cell.angle_alpha   90.00
_cell.angle_beta   90.00
_cell.angle_gamma   90.00
#
_symmetry.space_group_name_H-M   'P 1'
#
loop_
_entity.id
_entity.type
_entity.pdbx_description
1 polymer ?
#
loop_
_entity_poly.entity_id
_entity_poly.type
_entity_poly.pdbx_seq_one_letter_code
_entity_poly.pdbx_strand_id
1 'polypeptide(L)'
;MKDKNQKPFETPQYFFMRVAMGLSYNEKDPTEWAVKFYEKMSQHEYIAGGSTNIYSGTVTPSLSNCFLLEIHDDMGHIAKSVADIMMLSKASGGLGASITKLRASGSPLSSNNTTSSGPTPFAKIIDTAIRAIQRGGKKKGALCFYMENWHINFEEFIEWKHNAGDDYLRMRTANTAVFISDEFMKRVEAKADWYMFDPKETPDLNELYGKEFSARYDEYIKMAEEKKLKMFKKVPATEQYRQILVALQTTSHPWLTFKDAINLRALNNNTGTIHMSNLCTEICLPQDKNNIAVCNLASINIATHLKKKQIDWQKLEESARLAVRQLDNLIDINKLPIIEAEKSDAENRAIGLGVMGFSDAIEQLGIPYDSPHAYDFTDKIFEFISHMAIDESANLAQERGSYKNFQGSGWSKGLVPIDTIEKLENERGIAVDIDKKSKQNWLDWDSLRAKVKKGMRNATLMAVAPNANIGLVAGTTPGIDPRFAQVFSRNKISGKYLDINHNLVIELKNLGLWDMVKGKIIELQGDISSIDQIPLHIREIYKTSRLEKRSKINLLFTHEASPHCRTEHGCS
;
A
#
# COMPACT_ATOMS: atom_id res chain seq x y z
N MET A 1 -5.78 -26.79 1.71
CA MET A 1 -5.19 -27.65 0.66
C MET A 1 -6.23 -28.67 0.17
N LYS A 2 -6.17 -29.10 -1.09
CA LYS A 2 -7.06 -30.13 -1.67
C LYS A 2 -6.24 -31.34 -2.12
N ASP A 3 -6.83 -32.53 -2.03
CA ASP A 3 -6.22 -33.75 -2.54
C ASP A 3 -6.34 -33.86 -4.08
N LYS A 4 -5.81 -34.96 -4.64
CA LYS A 4 -5.92 -35.27 -6.08
C LYS A 4 -7.36 -35.35 -6.60
N ASN A 5 -8.33 -35.59 -5.72
CA ASN A 5 -9.76 -35.66 -6.04
C ASN A 5 -10.47 -34.32 -5.75
N GLN A 6 -9.71 -33.23 -5.54
CA GLN A 6 -10.23 -31.90 -5.20
C GLN A 6 -10.99 -31.81 -3.86
N LYS A 7 -10.84 -32.80 -2.97
CA LYS A 7 -11.43 -32.80 -1.63
C LYS A 7 -10.54 -32.02 -0.65
N PRO A 8 -11.09 -31.06 0.11
CA PRO A 8 -10.36 -30.43 1.21
C PRO A 8 -9.97 -31.48 2.25
N PHE A 9 -8.70 -31.50 2.65
CA PHE A 9 -8.20 -32.40 3.71
C PHE A 9 -7.51 -31.66 4.86
N GLU A 10 -7.22 -30.37 4.68
CA GLU A 10 -6.56 -29.53 5.67
C GLU A 10 -7.60 -28.80 6.53
N THR A 11 -7.55 -29.00 7.84
CA THR A 11 -8.38 -28.29 8.82
C THR A 11 -7.80 -26.90 9.10
N PRO A 12 -8.57 -25.96 9.68
CA PRO A 12 -8.05 -24.63 10.03
C PRO A 12 -6.81 -24.64 10.92
N GLN A 13 -6.73 -25.58 11.88
CA GLN A 13 -5.55 -25.68 12.76
C GLN A 13 -4.33 -26.24 12.01
N TYR A 14 -4.53 -27.23 11.14
CA TYR A 14 -3.44 -27.75 10.29
C TYR A 14 -2.96 -26.69 9.30
N PHE A 15 -3.87 -25.82 8.83
CA PHE A 15 -3.53 -24.68 7.99
C PHE A 15 -2.56 -23.73 8.71
N PHE A 16 -2.88 -23.27 9.92
CA PHE A 16 -1.99 -22.37 10.67
C PHE A 16 -0.68 -23.05 11.05
N MET A 17 -0.73 -24.34 11.43
CA MET A 17 0.48 -25.09 11.76
C MET A 17 1.40 -25.25 10.55
N ARG A 18 0.87 -25.57 9.36
CA ARG A 18 1.67 -25.63 8.13
C ARG A 18 2.34 -24.30 7.83
N VAL A 19 1.59 -23.20 7.93
CA VAL A 19 2.13 -21.87 7.65
C VAL A 19 3.25 -21.54 8.64
N ALA A 20 3.07 -21.82 9.93
CA ALA A 20 4.05 -21.62 10.97
C ALA A 20 5.33 -22.46 10.77
N MET A 21 5.18 -23.77 10.53
CA MET A 21 6.31 -24.68 10.24
C MET A 21 7.07 -24.26 8.99
N GLY A 22 6.35 -23.83 7.95
CA GLY A 22 6.98 -23.34 6.73
C GLY A 22 7.83 -22.11 6.98
N LEU A 23 7.37 -21.17 7.82
CA LEU A 23 8.06 -19.91 8.14
C LEU A 23 9.15 -20.05 9.22
N SER A 24 9.21 -21.16 9.94
CA SER A 24 10.28 -21.46 10.89
C SER A 24 11.32 -22.44 10.34
N TYR A 25 11.20 -22.90 9.09
CA TYR A 25 12.00 -23.99 8.54
C TYR A 25 13.53 -23.76 8.64
N ASN A 26 13.98 -22.52 8.46
CA ASN A 26 15.39 -22.13 8.53
C ASN A 26 15.84 -21.61 9.91
N GLU A 27 14.98 -21.64 10.93
CA GLU A 27 15.37 -21.26 12.29
C GLU A 27 16.30 -22.29 12.92
N LYS A 28 17.05 -21.88 13.95
CA LYS A 28 17.93 -22.79 14.70
C LYS A 28 17.15 -23.89 15.43
N ASP A 29 16.00 -23.54 15.99
CA ASP A 29 15.01 -24.48 16.53
C ASP A 29 13.67 -24.29 15.80
N PRO A 30 13.46 -24.97 14.65
CA PRO A 30 12.26 -24.79 13.84
C PRO A 30 10.97 -25.11 14.59
N THR A 31 11.00 -26.05 15.55
CA THR A 31 9.82 -26.47 16.29
C THR A 31 9.41 -25.42 17.31
N GLU A 32 10.36 -24.87 18.08
CA GLU A 32 10.06 -23.80 19.05
C GLU A 32 9.43 -22.59 18.35
N TRP A 33 10.01 -22.15 17.24
CA TRP A 33 9.49 -21.00 16.49
C TRP A 33 8.16 -21.30 15.80
N ALA A 34 7.95 -22.52 15.29
CA ALA A 34 6.66 -22.92 14.73
C ALA A 34 5.54 -22.82 15.77
N VAL A 35 5.79 -23.25 17.02
CA VAL A 35 4.79 -23.16 18.10
C VAL A 35 4.45 -21.70 18.39
N LYS A 36 5.46 -20.83 18.54
CA LYS A 36 5.26 -19.38 18.79
C LYS A 36 4.43 -18.72 17.68
N PHE A 37 4.75 -18.99 16.41
CA PHE A 37 4.00 -18.44 15.27
C PHE A 37 2.58 -19.01 15.20
N TYR A 38 2.42 -20.31 15.44
CA TYR A 38 1.11 -20.98 15.42
C TYR A 38 0.18 -20.42 16.51
N GLU A 39 0.67 -20.23 17.73
CA GLU A 39 -0.15 -19.74 18.85
C GLU A 39 -0.77 -18.37 18.54
N LYS A 40 0.02 -17.45 17.97
CA LYS A 40 -0.46 -16.11 17.59
C LYS A 40 -1.41 -16.15 16.39
N MET A 41 -1.06 -16.88 15.33
CA MET A 41 -1.89 -16.94 14.11
C MET A 41 -3.21 -17.68 14.31
N SER A 42 -3.23 -18.79 15.08
CA SER A 42 -4.43 -19.58 15.34
C SER A 42 -5.45 -18.84 16.22
N GLN A 43 -4.99 -17.87 17.03
CA GLN A 43 -5.82 -16.94 17.79
C GLN A 43 -6.16 -15.66 17.02
N HIS A 44 -5.74 -15.58 15.74
CA HIS A 44 -5.93 -14.44 14.85
C HIS A 44 -5.34 -13.13 15.36
N GLU A 45 -4.28 -13.19 16.19
CA GLU A 45 -3.59 -12.00 16.71
C GLU A 45 -2.85 -11.27 15.60
N TYR A 46 -2.21 -12.00 14.71
CA TYR A 46 -1.79 -11.50 13.41
C TYR A 46 -1.97 -12.60 12.36
N ILE A 47 -2.07 -12.23 11.09
CA ILE A 47 -2.18 -13.19 9.99
C ILE A 47 -1.16 -12.84 8.90
N ALA A 48 -0.50 -13.86 8.35
CA ALA A 48 0.40 -13.72 7.23
C ALA A 48 -0.32 -13.30 5.95
N GLY A 49 0.42 -12.76 4.97
CA GLY A 49 -0.11 -12.36 3.68
C GLY A 49 -0.78 -13.51 2.93
N GLY A 50 -1.68 -13.16 1.99
CA GLY A 50 -2.45 -14.13 1.22
C GLY A 50 -1.61 -15.19 0.49
N SER A 51 -0.52 -14.77 -0.19
CA SER A 51 0.42 -15.68 -0.84
C SER A 51 1.10 -16.61 0.17
N THR A 52 1.61 -16.07 1.28
CA THR A 52 2.23 -16.85 2.35
C THR A 52 1.29 -17.93 2.89
N ASN A 53 0.04 -17.59 3.16
CA ASN A 53 -0.97 -18.54 3.64
C ASN A 53 -1.20 -19.71 2.66
N ILE A 54 -1.15 -19.44 1.36
CA ILE A 54 -1.36 -20.44 0.30
C ILE A 54 -0.13 -21.34 0.13
N TYR A 55 1.07 -20.76 0.12
CA TYR A 55 2.28 -21.44 -0.36
C TYR A 55 3.30 -21.81 0.72
N SER A 56 3.18 -21.29 1.95
CA SER A 56 4.07 -21.68 3.06
C SER A 56 3.95 -23.17 3.36
N GLY A 57 5.08 -23.84 3.61
CA GLY A 57 5.13 -25.29 3.84
C GLY A 57 4.81 -26.14 2.60
N THR A 58 4.91 -25.58 1.39
CA THR A 58 4.80 -26.31 0.12
C THR A 58 6.16 -26.47 -0.57
N VAL A 59 6.24 -27.32 -1.59
CA VAL A 59 7.49 -27.65 -2.31
C VAL A 59 8.11 -26.43 -3.02
N THR A 60 7.27 -25.51 -3.49
CA THR A 60 7.68 -24.31 -4.24
C THR A 60 7.04 -23.07 -3.61
N PRO A 61 7.60 -22.58 -2.49
CA PRO A 61 6.99 -21.51 -1.69
C PRO A 61 7.11 -20.16 -2.38
N SER A 62 6.04 -19.69 -3.04
CA SER A 62 5.93 -18.32 -3.56
C SER A 62 5.19 -17.46 -2.54
N LEU A 63 5.92 -16.81 -1.63
CA LEU A 63 5.38 -16.24 -0.40
C LEU A 63 5.05 -14.75 -0.50
N SER A 64 5.72 -14.00 -1.39
CA SER A 64 5.51 -12.56 -1.53
C SER A 64 4.16 -12.19 -2.15
N ASN A 65 3.68 -11.00 -1.81
CA ASN A 65 2.34 -10.54 -2.16
C ASN A 65 2.30 -9.58 -3.34
N CYS A 66 3.29 -8.70 -3.47
CA CYS A 66 3.31 -7.66 -4.50
C CYS A 66 4.72 -7.45 -5.06
N PHE A 67 4.79 -6.98 -6.30
CA PHE A 67 6.02 -6.63 -6.99
C PHE A 67 5.90 -5.27 -7.70
N LEU A 68 7.03 -4.59 -7.83
CA LEU A 68 7.12 -3.26 -8.41
C LEU A 68 8.28 -3.25 -9.44
N LEU A 69 7.98 -2.89 -10.68
CA LEU A 69 8.97 -2.81 -11.76
C LEU A 69 8.87 -1.50 -12.56
N GLU A 70 10.01 -0.98 -13.00
CA GLU A 70 10.07 0.15 -13.92
C GLU A 70 10.29 -0.35 -15.35
N ILE A 71 9.50 0.16 -16.31
CA ILE A 71 9.66 -0.20 -17.72
C ILE A 71 10.55 0.84 -18.40
N HIS A 72 11.74 0.41 -18.80
CA HIS A 72 12.72 1.25 -19.48
C HIS A 72 12.46 1.37 -20.99
N ASP A 73 12.85 2.50 -21.57
CA ASP A 73 12.72 2.84 -23.01
C ASP A 73 13.71 2.08 -23.91
N ASP A 74 13.60 0.76 -23.90
CA ASP A 74 14.36 -0.18 -24.72
C ASP A 74 13.45 -1.36 -25.11
N MET A 75 13.42 -1.73 -26.39
CA MET A 75 12.50 -2.76 -26.88
C MET A 75 12.77 -4.13 -26.23
N GLY A 76 14.03 -4.47 -26.00
CA GLY A 76 14.42 -5.70 -25.31
C GLY A 76 13.89 -5.71 -23.88
N HIS A 77 14.05 -4.59 -23.16
CA HIS A 77 13.51 -4.43 -21.82
C HIS A 77 11.98 -4.43 -21.79
N ILE A 78 11.29 -3.75 -22.71
CA ILE A 78 9.82 -3.76 -22.80
C ILE A 78 9.30 -5.18 -22.97
N ALA A 79 9.89 -5.96 -23.89
CA ALA A 79 9.53 -7.35 -24.10
C ALA A 79 9.79 -8.21 -22.85
N LYS A 80 10.93 -8.02 -22.18
CA LYS A 80 11.23 -8.67 -20.90
C LYS A 80 10.21 -8.31 -19.83
N SER A 81 9.84 -7.04 -19.68
CA SER A 81 8.85 -6.59 -18.69
C SER A 81 7.49 -7.25 -18.89
N VAL A 82 7.05 -7.48 -20.14
CA VAL A 82 5.83 -8.27 -20.42
C VAL A 82 5.98 -9.70 -19.88
N ALA A 83 7.10 -10.36 -20.17
CA ALA A 83 7.38 -11.72 -19.70
C ALA A 83 7.46 -11.80 -18.16
N ASP A 84 8.16 -10.86 -17.52
CA ASP A 84 8.30 -10.78 -16.06
C ASP A 84 6.93 -10.60 -15.41
N ILE A 85 6.11 -9.68 -15.92
CA ILE A 85 4.73 -9.45 -15.46
C ILE A 85 3.90 -10.74 -15.55
N MET A 86 4.03 -11.51 -16.64
CA MET A 86 3.32 -12.78 -16.78
C MET A 86 3.75 -13.80 -15.72
N MET A 87 5.05 -13.92 -15.48
CA MET A 87 5.63 -14.86 -14.50
C MET A 87 5.26 -14.49 -13.07
N LEU A 88 5.35 -13.21 -12.71
CA LEU A 88 5.01 -12.71 -11.37
C LEU A 88 3.49 -12.79 -11.10
N SER A 89 2.65 -12.52 -12.11
CA SER A 89 1.19 -12.66 -11.98
C SER A 89 0.75 -14.11 -11.76
N LYS A 90 1.44 -15.08 -12.40
CA LYS A 90 1.26 -16.52 -12.18
C LYS A 90 1.61 -16.93 -10.74
N ALA A 91 2.65 -16.32 -10.16
CA ALA A 91 3.14 -16.55 -8.80
C ALA A 91 2.26 -15.92 -7.69
N SER A 92 1.04 -15.52 -8.04
CA SER A 92 0.07 -14.88 -7.16
C SER A 92 0.34 -13.44 -6.71
N GLY A 93 1.33 -12.74 -7.28
CA GLY A 93 1.65 -11.34 -6.96
C GLY A 93 0.65 -10.32 -7.51
N GLY A 94 0.39 -9.24 -6.77
CA GLY A 94 -0.10 -7.97 -7.32
C GLY A 94 1.05 -7.17 -7.91
N LEU A 95 0.79 -6.32 -8.92
CA LEU A 95 1.85 -5.65 -9.68
C LEU A 95 1.64 -4.14 -9.74
N GLY A 96 2.70 -3.37 -9.52
CA GLY A 96 2.84 -1.99 -9.99
C GLY A 96 3.83 -1.96 -11.16
N ALA A 97 3.56 -1.18 -12.21
CA ALA A 97 4.50 -0.94 -13.30
C ALA A 97 4.58 0.55 -13.66
N SER A 98 5.77 1.14 -13.58
CA SER A 98 5.99 2.52 -13.99
C SER A 98 6.31 2.54 -15.48
N ILE A 99 5.59 3.39 -16.22
CA ILE A 99 5.76 3.57 -17.66
C ILE A 99 6.28 4.96 -18.02
N THR A 100 6.60 5.79 -17.02
CA THR A 100 7.07 7.18 -17.21
C THR A 100 8.31 7.28 -18.09
N LYS A 101 9.21 6.28 -18.10
CA LYS A 101 10.41 6.33 -18.95
C LYS A 101 10.15 6.11 -20.43
N LEU A 102 9.02 5.50 -20.81
CA LEU A 102 8.74 5.20 -22.20
C LEU A 102 8.62 6.48 -23.02
N ARG A 103 9.32 6.58 -24.15
CA ARG A 103 9.25 7.77 -24.98
C ARG A 103 7.86 8.01 -25.55
N ALA A 104 7.56 9.26 -25.82
CA ALA A 104 6.25 9.69 -26.27
C ALA A 104 5.84 9.18 -27.67
N SER A 105 4.54 9.15 -27.94
CA SER A 105 4.02 8.97 -29.31
C SER A 105 4.47 10.14 -30.19
N GLY A 106 5.06 9.85 -31.35
CA GLY A 106 5.71 10.85 -32.20
C GLY A 106 7.21 11.01 -31.97
N SER A 107 7.78 10.47 -30.88
CA SER A 107 9.21 10.57 -30.57
C SER A 107 10.06 9.82 -31.61
N PRO A 108 11.18 10.38 -32.11
CA PRO A 108 12.03 9.73 -33.12
C PRO A 108 12.63 8.39 -32.67
N LEU A 109 12.68 7.43 -33.60
CA LEU A 109 13.37 6.13 -33.44
C LEU A 109 14.71 6.15 -34.19
N SER A 110 15.79 5.82 -33.47
CA SER A 110 17.15 5.85 -34.01
C SER A 110 17.44 4.77 -35.06
N SER A 111 16.64 3.70 -35.10
CA SER A 111 16.86 2.57 -36.02
C SER A 111 16.43 2.86 -37.45
N ASN A 112 15.23 3.43 -37.65
CA ASN A 112 14.58 3.44 -38.97
C ASN A 112 14.01 4.82 -39.38
N ASN A 113 14.41 5.92 -38.71
CA ASN A 113 13.93 7.28 -38.99
C ASN A 113 12.38 7.42 -38.98
N THR A 114 11.71 6.55 -38.23
CA THR A 114 10.27 6.59 -37.96
C THR A 114 10.01 7.14 -36.56
N THR A 115 8.74 7.25 -36.18
CA THR A 115 8.31 7.74 -34.87
C THR A 115 7.76 6.61 -34.00
N SER A 116 7.90 6.77 -32.68
CA SER A 116 7.34 5.90 -31.65
C SER A 116 5.81 5.97 -31.67
N SER A 117 5.15 4.87 -31.31
CA SER A 117 3.71 4.82 -31.07
C SER A 117 3.33 5.18 -29.63
N GLY A 118 4.31 5.52 -28.80
CA GLY A 118 4.11 5.92 -27.40
C GLY A 118 3.86 4.76 -26.45
N PRO A 119 3.54 5.06 -25.17
CA PRO A 119 3.37 4.05 -24.12
C PRO A 119 2.09 3.20 -24.26
N THR A 120 1.01 3.75 -24.84
CA THR A 120 -0.32 3.09 -24.84
C THR A 120 -0.34 1.72 -25.50
N PRO A 121 0.24 1.51 -26.70
CA PRO A 121 0.21 0.18 -27.32
C PRO A 121 0.95 -0.87 -26.49
N PHE A 122 2.06 -0.51 -25.85
CA PHE A 122 2.78 -1.42 -24.96
C PHE A 122 1.98 -1.72 -23.69
N ALA A 123 1.34 -0.71 -23.10
CA ALA A 123 0.42 -0.91 -21.98
C ALA A 123 -0.76 -1.82 -22.36
N LYS A 124 -1.27 -1.74 -23.60
CA LYS A 124 -2.35 -2.61 -24.09
C LYS A 124 -1.93 -4.08 -24.17
N ILE A 125 -0.70 -4.34 -24.64
CA ILE A 125 -0.13 -5.69 -24.67
C ILE A 125 -0.09 -6.26 -23.24
N ILE A 126 0.41 -5.47 -22.29
CA ILE A 126 0.50 -5.87 -20.88
C ILE A 126 -0.90 -6.08 -20.26
N ASP A 127 -1.88 -5.20 -20.49
CA ASP A 127 -3.27 -5.36 -20.02
C ASP A 127 -3.86 -6.69 -20.51
N THR A 128 -3.63 -7.00 -21.79
CA THR A 128 -4.11 -8.23 -22.43
C THR A 128 -3.41 -9.46 -21.86
N ALA A 129 -2.10 -9.40 -21.64
CA ALA A 129 -1.33 -10.48 -21.02
C ALA A 129 -1.82 -10.77 -19.60
N ILE A 130 -2.05 -9.73 -18.79
CA ILE A 130 -2.60 -9.86 -17.43
C ILE A 130 -4.00 -10.47 -17.45
N ARG A 131 -4.85 -10.07 -18.39
CA ARG A 131 -6.21 -10.61 -18.55
C ARG A 131 -6.21 -12.10 -18.85
N ALA A 132 -5.24 -12.59 -19.62
CA ALA A 132 -5.11 -14.01 -19.96
C ALA A 132 -4.75 -14.86 -18.73
N ILE A 133 -4.11 -14.27 -17.71
CA ILE A 133 -3.70 -14.97 -16.50
C ILE A 133 -4.86 -14.97 -15.49
N GLN A 134 -5.53 -16.12 -15.40
CA GLN A 134 -6.62 -16.34 -14.44
C GLN A 134 -6.26 -17.44 -13.45
N ARG A 135 -6.29 -17.10 -12.15
CA ARG A 135 -6.00 -18.01 -11.05
C ARG A 135 -7.23 -18.87 -10.77
N GLY A 136 -7.14 -20.17 -11.06
CA GLY A 136 -8.20 -21.16 -10.79
C GLY A 136 -9.55 -20.82 -11.43
N GLY A 137 -9.56 -20.07 -12.54
CA GLY A 137 -10.77 -19.59 -13.23
C GLY A 137 -11.61 -18.57 -12.47
N LYS A 138 -11.12 -18.03 -11.32
CA LYS A 138 -11.93 -17.17 -10.43
C LYS A 138 -11.31 -15.82 -10.10
N LYS A 139 -9.98 -15.69 -10.04
CA LYS A 139 -9.30 -14.42 -9.73
C LYS A 139 -8.40 -14.00 -10.88
N LYS A 140 -8.71 -12.87 -11.51
CA LYS A 140 -7.90 -12.29 -12.60
C LYS A 140 -6.59 -11.74 -12.04
N GLY A 141 -5.53 -11.75 -12.85
CA GLY A 141 -4.32 -10.97 -12.56
C GLY A 141 -4.67 -9.48 -12.40
N ALA A 142 -3.89 -8.77 -11.58
CA ALA A 142 -4.11 -7.35 -11.29
C ALA A 142 -2.77 -6.61 -11.36
N LEU A 143 -2.80 -5.48 -12.05
CA LEU A 143 -1.67 -4.59 -12.31
C LEU A 143 -2.15 -3.15 -12.17
N CYS A 144 -1.30 -2.26 -11.66
CA CYS A 144 -1.50 -0.82 -11.73
C CYS A 144 -0.37 -0.16 -12.52
N PHE A 145 -0.70 0.63 -13.54
CA PHE A 145 0.25 1.46 -14.26
C PHE A 145 0.43 2.80 -13.56
N TYR A 146 1.67 3.24 -13.44
CA TYR A 146 2.04 4.54 -12.90
C TYR A 146 2.64 5.43 -13.98
N MET A 147 2.20 6.69 -14.02
CA MET A 147 2.76 7.71 -14.91
C MET A 147 2.84 9.05 -14.16
N GLU A 148 3.95 9.77 -14.33
CA GLU A 148 4.06 11.17 -13.90
C GLU A 148 3.32 12.11 -14.86
N ASN A 149 2.64 13.12 -14.34
CA ASN A 149 1.73 13.96 -15.11
C ASN A 149 2.42 15.03 -15.99
N TRP A 150 3.75 15.15 -15.94
CA TRP A 150 4.54 15.89 -16.94
C TRP A 150 4.81 15.08 -18.21
N HIS A 151 4.45 13.79 -18.25
CA HIS A 151 4.59 13.00 -19.47
C HIS A 151 3.62 13.50 -20.56
N ILE A 152 4.09 13.78 -21.78
CA ILE A 152 3.24 14.38 -22.84
C ILE A 152 2.05 13.51 -23.29
N ASN A 153 2.13 12.18 -23.15
CA ASN A 153 0.97 11.27 -23.35
C ASN A 153 0.07 11.09 -22.11
N PHE A 154 0.20 11.90 -21.07
CA PHE A 154 -0.59 11.75 -19.85
C PHE A 154 -2.11 11.96 -20.08
N GLU A 155 -2.48 12.80 -21.04
CA GLU A 155 -3.90 12.97 -21.41
C GLU A 155 -4.52 11.67 -21.93
N GLU A 156 -3.76 10.88 -22.69
CA GLU A 156 -4.22 9.58 -23.17
C GLU A 156 -4.27 8.56 -22.03
N PHE A 157 -3.31 8.60 -21.11
CA PHE A 157 -3.26 7.74 -19.92
C PHE A 157 -4.49 7.90 -19.02
N ILE A 158 -4.98 9.13 -18.82
CA ILE A 158 -6.21 9.41 -18.06
C ILE A 158 -7.42 8.70 -18.69
N GLU A 159 -7.47 8.63 -20.02
CA GLU A 159 -8.61 8.09 -20.77
C GLU A 159 -8.67 6.56 -20.76
N TRP A 160 -7.61 5.85 -20.35
CA TRP A 160 -7.51 4.40 -20.45
C TRP A 160 -8.62 3.63 -19.73
N LYS A 161 -9.19 4.18 -18.66
CA LYS A 161 -10.24 3.54 -17.83
C LYS A 161 -11.66 3.91 -18.22
N HIS A 162 -11.85 4.82 -19.18
CA HIS A 162 -13.19 5.19 -19.62
C HIS A 162 -13.88 4.03 -20.35
N ASN A 163 -15.17 3.84 -20.05
CA ASN A 163 -15.97 2.77 -20.66
C ASN A 163 -16.23 3.00 -22.17
N ALA A 164 -16.26 4.26 -22.59
CA ALA A 164 -16.49 4.69 -23.97
C ALA A 164 -15.17 5.12 -24.64
N GLY A 165 -15.16 5.10 -25.97
CA GLY A 165 -14.00 5.43 -26.82
C GLY A 165 -13.47 4.24 -27.59
N ASP A 166 -12.34 4.44 -28.29
CA ASP A 166 -11.68 3.37 -29.05
C ASP A 166 -11.12 2.29 -28.11
N ASP A 167 -11.58 1.05 -28.28
CA ASP A 167 -11.18 -0.07 -27.42
C ASP A 167 -9.68 -0.36 -27.51
N TYR A 168 -9.01 -0.04 -28.62
CA TYR A 168 -7.55 -0.16 -28.74
C TYR A 168 -6.79 0.72 -27.74
N LEU A 169 -7.39 1.84 -27.31
CA LEU A 169 -6.81 2.79 -26.35
C LEU A 169 -7.34 2.61 -24.92
N ARG A 170 -8.06 1.51 -24.64
CA ARG A 170 -8.64 1.23 -23.30
C ARG A 170 -7.97 0.07 -22.58
N MET A 171 -7.77 0.25 -21.28
CA MET A 171 -7.19 -0.73 -20.35
C MET A 171 -8.29 -1.21 -19.38
N ARG A 172 -9.04 -2.22 -19.81
CA ARG A 172 -10.17 -2.73 -19.03
C ARG A 172 -9.74 -3.60 -17.84
N THR A 173 -8.48 -4.01 -17.77
CA THR A 173 -7.97 -4.95 -16.75
C THR A 173 -7.05 -4.26 -15.75
N ALA A 174 -6.06 -3.53 -16.26
CA ALA A 174 -5.11 -2.80 -15.45
C ALA A 174 -5.79 -1.60 -14.78
N ASN A 175 -5.30 -1.28 -13.59
CA ASN A 175 -5.58 -0.04 -12.89
C ASN A 175 -4.57 1.03 -13.33
N THR A 176 -4.86 2.28 -13.01
CA THR A 176 -3.95 3.40 -13.28
C THR A 176 -3.82 4.27 -12.03
N ALA A 177 -2.62 4.82 -11.84
CA ALA A 177 -2.31 5.77 -10.79
C ALA A 177 -1.39 6.87 -11.32
N VAL A 178 -1.64 8.11 -10.90
CA VAL A 178 -0.80 9.26 -11.22
C VAL A 178 0.21 9.47 -10.10
N PHE A 179 1.47 9.69 -10.47
CA PHE A 179 2.57 9.98 -9.56
C PHE A 179 2.87 11.49 -9.61
N ILE A 180 2.34 12.23 -8.62
CA ILE A 180 2.25 13.69 -8.62
C ILE A 180 3.41 14.30 -7.83
N SER A 181 4.11 15.28 -8.40
CA SER A 181 5.09 16.10 -7.67
C SER A 181 4.43 17.26 -6.90
N ASP A 182 5.08 17.71 -5.84
CA ASP A 182 4.68 18.91 -5.09
C ASP A 182 4.76 20.15 -6.00
N GLU A 183 5.69 20.18 -6.97
CA GLU A 183 5.79 21.26 -7.97
C GLU A 183 4.51 21.41 -8.80
N PHE A 184 3.87 20.30 -9.20
CA PHE A 184 2.58 20.37 -9.88
C PHE A 184 1.51 21.01 -8.98
N MET A 185 1.43 20.60 -7.71
CA MET A 185 0.45 21.14 -6.77
C MET A 185 0.66 22.63 -6.48
N LYS A 186 1.93 23.08 -6.37
CA LYS A 186 2.27 24.50 -6.26
C LYS A 186 1.75 25.31 -7.46
N ARG A 187 1.87 24.76 -8.67
CA ARG A 187 1.36 25.39 -9.89
C ARG A 187 -0.17 25.39 -9.98
N VAL A 188 -0.84 24.34 -9.49
CA VAL A 188 -2.30 24.32 -9.36
C VAL A 188 -2.78 25.44 -8.43
N GLU A 189 -2.17 25.58 -7.26
CA GLU A 189 -2.50 26.63 -6.28
C GLU A 189 -2.22 28.04 -6.85
N ALA A 190 -1.08 28.22 -7.51
CA ALA A 190 -0.68 29.47 -8.15
C ALA A 190 -1.42 29.77 -9.47
N LYS A 191 -2.32 28.88 -9.93
CA LYS A 191 -2.99 28.95 -11.24
C LYS A 191 -2.01 29.13 -12.42
N ALA A 192 -0.84 28.52 -12.30
CA ALA A 192 0.22 28.59 -13.30
C ALA A 192 0.02 27.53 -14.40
N ASP A 193 0.85 27.65 -15.44
CA ASP A 193 0.90 26.66 -16.52
C ASP A 193 1.73 25.44 -16.14
N TRP A 194 1.36 24.29 -16.71
CA TRP A 194 2.06 23.02 -16.64
C TRP A 194 2.57 22.63 -18.03
N TYR A 195 3.85 22.30 -18.10
CA TYR A 195 4.54 21.84 -19.30
C TYR A 195 4.72 20.32 -19.24
N MET A 196 4.38 19.66 -20.33
CA MET A 196 4.56 18.23 -20.52
C MET A 196 5.60 17.96 -21.59
N PHE A 197 6.44 16.95 -21.38
CA PHE A 197 7.63 16.65 -22.18
C PHE A 197 7.66 15.19 -22.65
N ASP A 198 8.49 14.93 -23.66
CA ASP A 198 8.91 13.57 -24.01
C ASP A 198 10.06 13.12 -23.10
N PRO A 199 9.92 12.02 -22.33
CA PRO A 199 11.00 11.49 -21.48
C PRO A 199 12.32 11.26 -22.21
N LYS A 200 12.29 11.09 -23.55
CA LYS A 200 13.51 10.97 -24.34
C LYS A 200 14.38 12.23 -24.32
N GLU A 201 13.76 13.41 -24.28
CA GLU A 201 14.44 14.70 -24.23
C GLU A 201 14.68 15.18 -22.79
N THR A 202 13.93 14.63 -21.82
CA THR A 202 14.02 14.96 -20.39
C THR A 202 14.25 13.71 -19.50
N PRO A 203 15.29 12.89 -19.77
CA PRO A 203 15.42 11.55 -19.17
C PRO A 203 15.72 11.54 -17.67
N ASP A 204 16.23 12.63 -17.13
CA ASP A 204 16.61 12.81 -15.73
C ASP A 204 15.43 13.23 -14.82
N LEU A 205 14.35 13.82 -15.35
CA LEU A 205 13.21 14.27 -14.54
C LEU A 205 12.58 13.17 -13.69
N ASN A 206 12.53 11.94 -14.22
CA ASN A 206 11.98 10.79 -13.50
C ASN A 206 12.86 10.38 -12.29
N GLU A 207 14.16 10.71 -12.31
CA GLU A 207 15.07 10.40 -11.20
C GLU A 207 15.08 11.46 -10.10
N LEU A 208 14.58 12.66 -10.38
CA LEU A 208 14.60 13.80 -9.46
C LEU A 208 13.28 13.95 -8.70
N TYR A 209 13.33 14.48 -7.48
CA TYR A 209 12.15 14.81 -6.66
C TYR A 209 12.43 16.08 -5.82
N GLY A 210 11.40 16.65 -5.20
CA GLY A 210 11.50 17.81 -4.33
C GLY A 210 12.03 19.07 -5.04
N LYS A 211 12.91 19.83 -4.37
CA LYS A 211 13.49 21.05 -4.94
C LYS A 211 14.35 20.80 -6.18
N GLU A 212 15.05 19.67 -6.24
CA GLU A 212 15.89 19.31 -7.40
C GLU A 212 15.03 19.08 -8.65
N PHE A 213 13.90 18.37 -8.50
CA PHE A 213 12.91 18.24 -9.57
C PHE A 213 12.38 19.61 -10.01
N SER A 214 11.99 20.46 -9.05
CA SER A 214 11.41 21.77 -9.33
C SER A 214 12.38 22.64 -10.14
N ALA A 215 13.64 22.71 -9.71
CA ALA A 215 14.69 23.48 -10.40
C ALA A 215 14.96 22.94 -11.82
N ARG A 216 15.07 21.61 -11.96
CA ARG A 216 15.32 20.99 -13.27
C ARG A 216 14.13 21.13 -14.21
N TYR A 217 12.91 21.05 -13.68
CA TYR A 217 11.68 21.27 -14.42
C TYR A 217 11.61 22.70 -14.99
N ASP A 218 11.98 23.71 -14.20
CA ASP A 218 12.07 25.10 -14.66
C ASP A 218 13.11 25.31 -15.77
N GLU A 219 14.24 24.59 -15.70
CA GLU A 219 15.24 24.61 -16.79
C GLU A 219 14.66 24.04 -18.10
N TYR A 220 13.92 22.93 -18.03
CA TYR A 220 13.26 22.37 -19.21
C TYR A 220 12.16 23.25 -19.78
N ILE A 221 11.44 24.00 -18.93
CA ILE A 221 10.50 25.03 -19.38
C ILE A 221 11.22 26.09 -20.21
N LYS A 222 12.35 26.62 -19.73
CA LYS A 222 13.15 27.60 -20.48
C LYS A 222 13.63 27.01 -21.81
N MET A 223 14.09 25.76 -21.81
CA MET A 223 14.50 25.07 -23.04
C MET A 223 13.34 24.88 -24.03
N ALA A 224 12.12 24.59 -23.56
CA ALA A 224 10.93 24.52 -24.40
C ALA A 224 10.59 25.89 -25.02
N GLU A 225 10.61 26.95 -24.23
CA GLU A 225 10.31 28.32 -24.68
C GLU A 225 11.36 28.83 -25.68
N GLU A 226 12.62 28.45 -25.49
CA GLU A 226 13.73 28.70 -26.43
C GLU A 226 13.71 27.76 -27.66
N LYS A 227 12.72 26.87 -27.78
CA LYS A 227 12.57 25.88 -28.87
C LYS A 227 13.76 24.93 -29.01
N LYS A 228 14.45 24.64 -27.90
CA LYS A 228 15.52 23.62 -27.81
C LYS A 228 14.97 22.21 -27.64
N LEU A 229 13.74 22.08 -27.13
CA LEU A 229 13.00 20.82 -27.07
C LEU A 229 12.09 20.69 -28.29
N LYS A 230 12.08 19.51 -28.92
CA LYS A 230 11.25 19.25 -30.11
C LYS A 230 9.79 19.03 -29.75
N MET A 231 9.55 18.31 -28.65
CA MET A 231 8.21 17.91 -28.23
C MET A 231 7.90 18.41 -26.82
N PHE A 232 7.02 19.40 -26.74
CA PHE A 232 6.41 19.82 -25.48
C PHE A 232 4.96 20.26 -25.69
N LYS A 233 4.18 20.19 -24.62
CA LYS A 233 2.81 20.71 -24.58
C LYS A 233 2.61 21.53 -23.33
N LYS A 234 1.90 22.65 -23.45
CA LYS A 234 1.60 23.57 -22.36
C LYS A 234 0.10 23.58 -22.09
N VAL A 235 -0.30 23.39 -20.83
CA VAL A 235 -1.70 23.41 -20.37
C VAL A 235 -1.81 24.13 -19.03
N PRO A 236 -2.94 24.76 -18.69
CA PRO A 236 -3.14 25.28 -17.33
C PRO A 236 -3.09 24.13 -16.31
N ALA A 237 -2.32 24.26 -15.23
CA ALA A 237 -2.18 23.20 -14.22
C ALA A 237 -3.53 22.83 -13.58
N THR A 238 -4.37 23.84 -13.32
CA THR A 238 -5.72 23.66 -12.80
C THR A 238 -6.62 22.82 -13.71
N GLU A 239 -6.43 22.94 -15.03
CA GLU A 239 -7.22 22.18 -15.99
C GLU A 239 -6.80 20.70 -16.01
N GLN A 240 -5.50 20.41 -16.02
CA GLN A 240 -5.02 19.02 -15.92
C GLN A 240 -5.46 18.39 -14.58
N TYR A 241 -5.37 19.14 -13.47
CA TYR A 241 -5.83 18.63 -12.16
C TYR A 241 -7.33 18.36 -12.14
N ARG A 242 -8.14 19.25 -12.73
CA ARG A 242 -9.57 19.02 -12.90
C ARG A 242 -9.86 17.76 -13.71
N GLN A 243 -9.13 17.52 -14.80
CA GLN A 243 -9.28 16.31 -15.61
C GLN A 243 -8.95 15.03 -14.83
N ILE A 244 -7.88 15.03 -14.04
CA ILE A 244 -7.52 13.93 -13.13
C ILE A 244 -8.69 13.62 -12.18
N LEU A 245 -9.26 14.64 -11.53
CA LEU A 245 -10.35 14.46 -10.57
C LEU A 245 -11.65 13.99 -11.22
N VAL A 246 -11.99 14.52 -12.40
CA VAL A 246 -13.17 14.08 -13.17
C VAL A 246 -13.03 12.62 -13.59
N ALA A 247 -11.86 12.21 -14.06
CA ALA A 247 -11.58 10.82 -14.40
C ALA A 247 -11.68 9.92 -13.16
N LEU A 248 -11.10 10.34 -12.03
CA LEU A 248 -11.16 9.62 -10.76
C LEU A 248 -12.60 9.43 -10.30
N GLN A 249 -13.43 10.47 -10.38
CA GLN A 249 -14.85 10.39 -10.01
C GLN A 249 -15.64 9.45 -10.94
N THR A 250 -15.36 9.49 -12.24
CA THR A 250 -16.15 8.77 -13.25
C THR A 250 -15.73 7.30 -13.43
N THR A 251 -14.46 6.99 -13.17
CA THR A 251 -13.89 5.66 -13.43
C THR A 251 -13.19 5.01 -12.22
N SER A 252 -13.14 5.73 -11.08
CA SER A 252 -12.32 5.38 -9.91
C SER A 252 -10.81 5.35 -10.18
N HIS A 253 -10.36 6.00 -11.25
CA HIS A 253 -8.98 6.05 -11.71
C HIS A 253 -8.67 7.36 -12.48
N PRO A 254 -7.40 7.80 -12.56
CA PRO A 254 -6.25 7.22 -11.88
C PRO A 254 -6.26 7.54 -10.38
N TRP A 255 -5.73 6.64 -9.57
CA TRP A 255 -5.49 6.94 -8.15
C TRP A 255 -4.42 8.00 -8.01
N LEU A 256 -4.49 8.80 -6.95
CA LEU A 256 -3.51 9.85 -6.68
C LEU A 256 -2.38 9.28 -5.83
N THR A 257 -1.12 9.58 -6.16
CA THR A 257 0.05 9.25 -5.30
C THR A 257 1.03 10.41 -5.35
N PHE A 258 1.75 10.69 -4.26
CA PHE A 258 2.60 11.88 -4.14
C PHE A 258 4.09 11.52 -4.13
N LYS A 259 4.75 11.79 -5.26
CA LYS A 259 6.16 11.47 -5.54
C LYS A 259 7.12 12.00 -4.48
N ASP A 260 6.99 13.27 -4.15
CA ASP A 260 7.94 13.97 -3.29
C ASP A 260 7.79 13.50 -1.84
N ALA A 261 6.56 13.36 -1.35
CA ALA A 261 6.32 12.82 0.00
C ALA A 261 6.89 11.40 0.16
N ILE A 262 6.72 10.56 -0.86
CA ILE A 262 7.25 9.20 -0.90
C ILE A 262 8.78 9.19 -0.86
N ASN A 263 9.43 9.92 -1.77
CA ASN A 263 10.89 9.90 -1.88
C ASN A 263 11.59 10.64 -0.73
N LEU A 264 11.03 11.73 -0.23
CA LEU A 264 11.64 12.52 0.84
C LEU A 264 11.61 11.80 2.19
N ARG A 265 10.55 11.02 2.44
CA ARG A 265 10.35 10.27 3.69
C ARG A 265 10.88 8.84 3.68
N ALA A 266 11.31 8.33 2.53
CA ALA A 266 11.96 7.04 2.46
C ALA A 266 13.31 7.05 3.17
N LEU A 267 13.52 6.12 4.10
CA LEU A 267 14.83 5.94 4.78
C LEU A 267 15.78 5.04 3.98
N ASN A 268 15.30 4.37 2.94
CA ASN A 268 16.01 3.37 2.14
C ASN A 268 16.17 3.78 0.67
N ASN A 269 16.07 5.07 0.33
CA ASN A 269 16.29 5.57 -1.03
C ASN A 269 17.78 5.71 -1.41
N ASN A 270 18.70 5.19 -0.58
CA ASN A 270 20.13 5.17 -0.87
C ASN A 270 20.51 4.19 -1.99
N THR A 271 19.56 3.37 -2.46
CA THR A 271 19.74 2.48 -3.62
C THR A 271 19.15 3.02 -4.91
N GLY A 272 18.38 4.13 -4.87
CA GLY A 272 17.75 4.73 -6.04
C GLY A 272 16.47 5.48 -5.70
N THR A 273 15.93 6.16 -6.72
CA THR A 273 14.65 6.86 -6.66
C THR A 273 13.49 5.86 -6.66
N ILE A 274 12.40 6.22 -5.99
CA ILE A 274 11.13 5.49 -5.99
C ILE A 274 10.26 6.10 -7.09
N HIS A 275 10.01 5.34 -8.16
CA HIS A 275 9.29 5.84 -9.35
C HIS A 275 7.77 5.60 -9.29
N MET A 276 7.30 4.82 -8.32
CA MET A 276 5.88 4.49 -8.13
C MET A 276 5.62 3.78 -6.80
N SER A 277 4.33 3.51 -6.53
CA SER A 277 3.91 2.52 -5.54
C SER A 277 3.51 1.18 -6.21
N ASN A 278 3.11 0.18 -5.43
CA ASN A 278 2.58 -1.11 -5.91
C ASN A 278 1.10 -1.04 -6.34
N LEU A 279 0.50 -2.20 -6.61
CA LEU A 279 -0.93 -2.34 -6.94
C LEU A 279 -1.90 -1.70 -5.94
N CYS A 280 -1.56 -1.68 -4.65
CA CYS A 280 -2.49 -1.27 -3.58
C CYS A 280 -2.10 0.07 -2.94
N THR A 281 -1.12 0.79 -3.51
CA THR A 281 -0.69 2.15 -3.12
C THR A 281 -0.03 2.27 -1.73
N GLU A 282 0.39 1.16 -1.11
CA GLU A 282 0.96 1.11 0.25
C GLU A 282 2.46 0.79 0.30
N ILE A 283 3.11 0.50 -0.83
CA ILE A 283 4.51 0.08 -0.88
C ILE A 283 5.33 1.06 -1.69
N CYS A 284 6.35 1.62 -1.06
CA CYS A 284 7.21 2.63 -1.62
C CYS A 284 8.66 2.18 -1.53
N LEU A 285 9.09 1.36 -2.49
CA LEU A 285 10.45 0.81 -2.55
C LEU A 285 11.17 1.34 -3.79
N PRO A 286 12.51 1.45 -3.80
CA PRO A 286 13.25 1.80 -5.01
C PRO A 286 13.18 0.69 -6.07
N GLN A 287 13.17 1.06 -7.35
CA GLN A 287 13.29 0.13 -8.47
C GLN A 287 14.30 0.64 -9.49
N ASP A 288 14.86 -0.26 -10.28
CA ASP A 288 15.62 0.08 -11.49
C ASP A 288 15.59 -1.08 -12.48
N LYS A 289 16.36 -0.96 -13.57
CA LYS A 289 16.45 -1.94 -14.65
C LYS A 289 16.80 -3.37 -14.17
N ASN A 290 17.56 -3.47 -13.09
CA ASN A 290 18.11 -4.71 -12.55
C ASN A 290 17.51 -5.07 -11.18
N ASN A 291 16.51 -4.33 -10.69
CA ASN A 291 15.92 -4.47 -9.36
C ASN A 291 14.39 -4.34 -9.44
N ILE A 292 13.68 -5.45 -9.21
CA ILE A 292 12.22 -5.46 -9.07
C ILE A 292 11.91 -5.53 -7.58
N ALA A 293 11.30 -4.49 -7.02
CA ALA A 293 11.03 -4.49 -5.59
C ALA A 293 9.94 -5.50 -5.22
N VAL A 294 10.11 -6.12 -4.05
CA VAL A 294 9.28 -7.20 -3.54
C VAL A 294 8.67 -6.77 -2.22
N CYS A 295 7.41 -7.14 -2.02
CA CYS A 295 6.68 -6.83 -0.79
C CYS A 295 6.22 -8.11 -0.07
N ASN A 296 6.64 -8.22 1.19
CA ASN A 296 6.35 -9.32 2.10
C ASN A 296 5.43 -8.81 3.22
N LEU A 297 4.19 -9.31 3.29
CA LEU A 297 3.14 -8.70 4.12
C LEU A 297 2.65 -9.61 5.24
N ALA A 298 2.35 -9.00 6.38
CA ALA A 298 1.51 -9.57 7.44
C ALA A 298 0.67 -8.44 8.05
N SER A 299 -0.40 -8.78 8.77
CA SER A 299 -1.23 -7.77 9.43
C SER A 299 -1.59 -8.16 10.85
N ILE A 300 -1.38 -7.24 11.78
CA ILE A 300 -1.81 -7.35 13.18
C ILE A 300 -3.30 -7.07 13.26
N ASN A 301 -4.05 -7.90 13.96
CA ASN A 301 -5.45 -7.67 14.25
C ASN A 301 -5.58 -6.83 15.53
N ILE A 302 -5.84 -5.53 15.43
CA ILE A 302 -5.88 -4.65 16.62
C ILE A 302 -7.01 -5.09 17.58
N ALA A 303 -8.15 -5.52 17.05
CA ALA A 303 -9.32 -5.91 17.83
C ALA A 303 -9.06 -7.10 18.78
N THR A 304 -8.12 -7.99 18.49
CA THR A 304 -7.80 -9.15 19.37
C THR A 304 -6.80 -8.82 20.49
N HIS A 305 -6.29 -7.59 20.51
CA HIS A 305 -5.36 -7.08 21.53
C HIS A 305 -6.08 -6.22 22.59
N LEU A 306 -7.41 -6.23 22.60
CA LEU A 306 -8.21 -5.54 23.60
C LEU A 306 -8.56 -6.47 24.77
N LYS A 307 -8.40 -5.96 25.99
CA LYS A 307 -8.79 -6.61 27.24
C LYS A 307 -9.45 -5.58 28.15
N LYS A 308 -10.70 -5.84 28.56
CA LYS A 308 -11.47 -4.94 29.44
C LYS A 308 -11.51 -3.48 28.95
N LYS A 309 -11.78 -3.26 27.66
CA LYS A 309 -11.79 -1.93 27.00
C LYS A 309 -10.46 -1.16 27.08
N GLN A 310 -9.34 -1.86 27.14
CA GLN A 310 -8.00 -1.30 27.06
C GLN A 310 -7.10 -2.19 26.21
N ILE A 311 -6.00 -1.64 25.70
CA ILE A 311 -5.02 -2.40 24.94
C ILE A 311 -4.16 -3.22 25.90
N ASP A 312 -3.99 -4.49 25.57
CA ASP A 312 -3.00 -5.37 26.18
C ASP A 312 -1.66 -5.13 25.48
N TRP A 313 -0.87 -4.17 26.00
CA TRP A 313 0.38 -3.72 25.39
C TRP A 313 1.42 -4.81 25.28
N GLN A 314 1.53 -5.68 26.29
CA GLN A 314 2.47 -6.80 26.27
C GLN A 314 2.09 -7.78 25.14
N LYS A 315 0.80 -8.11 25.04
CA LYS A 315 0.32 -8.99 23.97
C LYS A 315 0.58 -8.40 22.58
N LEU A 316 0.36 -7.10 22.42
CA LEU A 316 0.59 -6.38 21.16
C LEU A 316 2.08 -6.32 20.80
N GLU A 317 2.97 -6.11 21.77
CA GLU A 317 4.42 -6.17 21.59
C GLU A 317 4.85 -7.56 21.09
N GLU A 318 4.44 -8.62 21.77
CA GLU A 318 4.77 -9.99 21.38
C GLU A 318 4.33 -10.27 19.93
N SER A 319 3.12 -9.87 19.56
CA SER A 319 2.59 -10.03 18.20
C SER A 319 3.38 -9.24 17.17
N ALA A 320 3.73 -7.98 17.45
CA ALA A 320 4.49 -7.13 16.53
C ALA A 320 5.90 -7.70 16.29
N ARG A 321 6.59 -8.11 17.35
CA ARG A 321 7.94 -8.68 17.26
C ARG A 321 7.96 -10.01 16.51
N LEU A 322 7.04 -10.91 16.85
CA LEU A 322 6.93 -12.21 16.17
C LEU A 322 6.56 -12.04 14.69
N ALA A 323 5.67 -11.10 14.36
CA ALA A 323 5.32 -10.82 12.98
C ALA A 323 6.52 -10.29 12.17
N VAL A 324 7.35 -9.40 12.73
CA VAL A 324 8.59 -8.93 12.08
C VAL A 324 9.56 -10.07 11.83
N ARG A 325 9.83 -10.91 12.85
CA ARG A 325 10.71 -12.07 12.66
C ARG A 325 10.18 -13.06 11.63
N GLN A 326 8.88 -13.32 11.64
CA GLN A 326 8.22 -14.17 10.64
C GLN A 326 8.38 -13.62 9.22
N LEU A 327 8.23 -12.30 9.06
CA LEU A 327 8.44 -11.63 7.77
C LEU A 327 9.91 -11.66 7.32
N ASP A 328 10.86 -11.54 8.25
CA ASP A 328 12.28 -11.71 7.93
C ASP A 328 12.60 -13.14 7.50
N ASN A 329 12.04 -14.14 8.17
CA ASN A 329 12.21 -15.55 7.79
C ASN A 329 11.63 -15.84 6.40
N LEU A 330 10.48 -15.24 6.09
CA LEU A 330 9.80 -15.42 4.80
C LEU A 330 10.75 -15.16 3.64
N ILE A 331 11.55 -14.10 3.70
CA ILE A 331 12.51 -13.70 2.64
C ILE A 331 13.49 -14.84 2.32
N ASP A 332 13.99 -15.54 3.35
CA ASP A 332 14.98 -16.61 3.17
C ASP A 332 14.38 -17.93 2.66
N ILE A 333 13.05 -18.07 2.72
CA ILE A 333 12.32 -19.28 2.29
C ILE A 333 11.72 -19.09 0.90
N ASN A 334 11.39 -17.85 0.56
CA ASN A 334 10.65 -17.47 -0.64
C ASN A 334 11.41 -17.86 -1.92
N LYS A 335 10.69 -18.44 -2.89
CA LYS A 335 11.20 -18.73 -4.23
C LYS A 335 10.56 -17.82 -5.24
N LEU A 336 11.32 -16.84 -5.71
CA LEU A 336 10.88 -15.86 -6.70
C LEU A 336 11.19 -16.34 -8.13
N PRO A 337 10.28 -16.09 -9.09
CA PRO A 337 10.48 -16.57 -10.46
C PRO A 337 11.44 -15.70 -11.28
N ILE A 338 11.82 -14.52 -10.78
CA ILE A 338 12.60 -13.50 -11.50
C ILE A 338 13.83 -13.12 -10.68
N ILE A 339 15.01 -13.10 -11.33
CA ILE A 339 16.31 -12.85 -10.68
C ILE A 339 16.39 -11.45 -10.10
N GLU A 340 15.88 -10.43 -10.80
CA GLU A 340 15.86 -9.05 -10.30
C GLU A 340 15.01 -8.90 -9.04
N ALA A 341 13.96 -9.72 -8.88
CA ALA A 341 13.13 -9.75 -7.68
C ALA A 341 13.85 -10.47 -6.52
N GLU A 342 14.47 -11.63 -6.79
CA GLU A 342 15.27 -12.37 -5.81
C GLU A 342 16.42 -11.53 -5.25
N LYS A 343 17.12 -10.81 -6.14
CA LYS A 343 18.17 -9.88 -5.75
C LYS A 343 17.63 -8.77 -4.85
N SER A 344 16.54 -8.09 -5.24
CA SER A 344 15.99 -7.00 -4.42
C SER A 344 15.52 -7.49 -3.05
N ASP A 345 14.86 -8.66 -2.98
CA ASP A 345 14.35 -9.24 -1.74
C ASP A 345 15.52 -9.59 -0.79
N ALA A 346 16.57 -10.22 -1.31
CA ALA A 346 17.75 -10.60 -0.53
C ALA A 346 18.59 -9.39 -0.05
N GLU A 347 18.77 -8.38 -0.89
CA GLU A 347 19.65 -7.24 -0.59
C GLU A 347 19.01 -6.20 0.34
N ASN A 348 17.71 -5.94 0.16
CA ASN A 348 16.98 -4.91 0.91
C ASN A 348 16.13 -5.49 2.04
N ARG A 349 15.70 -6.76 1.93
CA ARG A 349 14.90 -7.44 2.96
C ARG A 349 13.66 -6.64 3.39
N ALA A 350 12.96 -6.08 2.40
CA ALA A 350 11.80 -5.22 2.63
C ALA A 350 10.61 -6.03 3.18
N ILE A 351 9.99 -5.53 4.25
CA ILE A 351 8.81 -6.14 4.87
C ILE A 351 7.76 -5.06 5.15
N GLY A 352 6.49 -5.45 5.10
CA GLY A 352 5.35 -4.58 5.39
C GLY A 352 4.45 -5.18 6.45
N LEU A 353 4.65 -4.75 7.70
CA LEU A 353 3.76 -5.04 8.81
C LEU A 353 2.60 -4.03 8.82
N GLY A 354 1.43 -4.51 8.42
CA GLY A 354 0.19 -3.74 8.43
C GLY A 354 -0.67 -4.00 9.66
N VAL A 355 -1.86 -3.42 9.65
CA VAL A 355 -2.90 -3.66 10.66
C VAL A 355 -4.23 -3.97 10.00
N MET A 356 -5.10 -4.66 10.74
CA MET A 356 -6.51 -4.87 10.43
C MET A 356 -7.34 -4.74 11.71
N GLY A 357 -8.66 -4.68 11.57
CA GLY A 357 -9.56 -4.61 12.72
C GLY A 357 -9.54 -3.28 13.45
N PHE A 358 -9.10 -2.19 12.80
CA PHE A 358 -9.08 -0.87 13.43
C PHE A 358 -10.49 -0.38 13.79
N SER A 359 -11.43 -0.43 12.83
CA SER A 359 -12.84 -0.09 13.07
C SER A 359 -13.45 -0.95 14.18
N ASP A 360 -13.17 -2.26 14.18
CA ASP A 360 -13.60 -3.14 15.26
C ASP A 360 -13.03 -2.75 16.62
N ALA A 361 -11.76 -2.36 16.67
CA ALA A 361 -11.11 -1.97 17.91
C ALA A 361 -11.73 -0.70 18.51
N ILE A 362 -11.95 0.35 17.70
CA ILE A 362 -12.56 1.58 18.20
C ILE A 362 -14.03 1.38 18.59
N GLU A 363 -14.78 0.51 17.88
CA GLU A 363 -16.15 0.15 18.25
C GLU A 363 -16.18 -0.55 19.62
N GLN A 364 -15.28 -1.51 19.86
CA GLN A 364 -15.15 -2.19 21.15
C GLN A 364 -14.74 -1.24 22.31
N LEU A 365 -13.98 -0.19 21.98
CA LEU A 365 -13.63 0.88 22.92
C LEU A 365 -14.75 1.90 23.13
N GLY A 366 -15.78 1.89 22.29
CA GLY A 366 -16.88 2.87 22.30
C GLY A 366 -16.45 4.25 21.79
N ILE A 367 -15.51 4.30 20.85
CA ILE A 367 -14.95 5.52 20.28
C ILE A 367 -15.49 5.74 18.86
N PRO A 368 -16.14 6.87 18.56
CA PRO A 368 -16.51 7.23 17.19
C PRO A 368 -15.30 7.43 16.29
N TYR A 369 -15.38 6.91 15.06
CA TYR A 369 -14.30 6.97 14.07
C TYR A 369 -13.84 8.40 13.75
N ASP A 370 -14.78 9.34 13.66
CA ASP A 370 -14.55 10.75 13.36
C ASP A 370 -14.26 11.62 14.59
N SER A 371 -13.82 11.02 15.71
CA SER A 371 -13.53 11.75 16.95
C SER A 371 -12.02 11.99 17.18
N PRO A 372 -11.64 13.07 17.90
CA PRO A 372 -10.26 13.28 18.33
C PRO A 372 -9.68 12.11 19.13
N HIS A 373 -10.52 11.41 19.91
CA HIS A 373 -10.13 10.21 20.64
C HIS A 373 -9.69 9.08 19.70
N ALA A 374 -10.34 8.91 18.54
CA ALA A 374 -9.92 7.95 17.53
C ALA A 374 -8.57 8.35 16.91
N TYR A 375 -8.33 9.64 16.69
CA TYR A 375 -7.06 10.14 16.15
C TYR A 375 -5.91 9.87 17.14
N ASP A 376 -6.08 10.25 18.41
CA ASP A 376 -5.07 10.01 19.45
C ASP A 376 -4.84 8.51 19.70
N PHE A 377 -5.90 7.70 19.63
CA PHE A 377 -5.77 6.23 19.70
C PHE A 377 -4.98 5.68 18.51
N THR A 378 -5.24 6.19 17.30
CA THR A 378 -4.52 5.79 16.08
C THR A 378 -3.04 6.11 16.21
N ASP A 379 -2.72 7.36 16.56
CA ASP A 379 -1.34 7.79 16.78
C ASP A 379 -0.63 6.87 17.78
N LYS A 380 -1.26 6.63 18.93
CA LYS A 380 -0.69 5.78 19.99
C LYS A 380 -0.43 4.34 19.54
N ILE A 381 -1.36 3.72 18.82
CA ILE A 381 -1.22 2.34 18.35
C ILE A 381 -0.14 2.22 17.27
N PHE A 382 -0.16 3.12 16.28
CA PHE A 382 0.82 3.09 15.20
C PHE A 382 2.21 3.44 15.68
N GLU A 383 2.34 4.38 16.62
CA GLU A 383 3.60 4.70 17.27
C GLU A 383 4.19 3.48 17.98
N PHE A 384 3.37 2.78 18.77
CA PHE A 384 3.80 1.60 19.50
C PHE A 384 4.25 0.47 18.55
N ILE A 385 3.43 0.13 17.55
CA ILE A 385 3.77 -0.93 16.58
C ILE A 385 5.05 -0.55 15.82
N SER A 386 5.20 0.71 15.42
CA SER A 386 6.40 1.21 14.76
C SER A 386 7.65 1.07 15.62
N HIS A 387 7.58 1.49 16.88
CA HIS A 387 8.68 1.36 17.82
C HIS A 387 9.08 -0.12 18.01
N MET A 388 8.10 -1.01 18.22
CA MET A 388 8.38 -2.46 18.41
C MET A 388 8.95 -3.10 17.14
N ALA A 389 8.44 -2.73 15.96
CA ALA A 389 8.92 -3.27 14.69
C ALA A 389 10.35 -2.83 14.37
N ILE A 390 10.67 -1.56 14.61
CA ILE A 390 12.03 -1.01 14.44
C ILE A 390 12.98 -1.67 15.45
N ASP A 391 12.57 -1.76 16.71
CA ASP A 391 13.39 -2.36 17.77
C ASP A 391 13.70 -3.83 17.48
N GLU A 392 12.73 -4.59 16.98
CA GLU A 392 12.91 -6.00 16.61
C GLU A 392 13.80 -6.17 15.37
N SER A 393 13.64 -5.34 14.34
CA SER A 393 14.54 -5.40 13.19
C SER A 393 15.98 -5.05 13.59
N ALA A 394 16.18 -4.16 14.56
CA ALA A 394 17.49 -3.88 15.13
C ALA A 394 18.02 -5.03 16.02
N ASN A 395 17.15 -5.82 16.66
CA ASN A 395 17.55 -7.07 17.35
C ASN A 395 18.01 -8.12 16.34
N LEU A 396 17.23 -8.34 15.28
CA LEU A 396 17.56 -9.29 14.22
C LEU A 396 18.85 -8.89 13.49
N ALA A 397 19.15 -7.58 13.38
CA ALA A 397 20.41 -7.11 12.83
C ALA A 397 21.63 -7.55 13.66
N GLN A 398 21.49 -7.59 14.98
CA GLN A 398 22.54 -8.08 15.89
C GLN A 398 22.67 -9.60 15.84
N GLU A 399 21.56 -10.32 15.66
CA GLU A 399 21.54 -11.78 15.56
C GLU A 399 22.06 -12.29 14.20
N ARG A 400 21.63 -11.66 13.10
CA ARG A 400 21.74 -12.18 11.73
C ARG A 400 22.53 -11.26 10.79
N GLY A 401 22.98 -10.11 11.27
CA GLY A 401 23.60 -9.06 10.46
C GLY A 401 22.58 -8.11 9.83
N SER A 402 23.03 -6.90 9.48
CA SER A 402 22.21 -5.90 8.79
C SER A 402 21.94 -6.27 7.33
N TYR A 403 20.89 -5.72 6.72
CA TYR A 403 20.68 -5.87 5.27
C TYR A 403 21.82 -5.23 4.48
N LYS A 404 22.03 -5.70 3.24
CA LYS A 404 23.22 -5.37 2.43
C LYS A 404 23.36 -3.87 2.19
N ASN A 405 22.27 -3.20 1.88
CA ASN A 405 22.24 -1.77 1.55
C ASN A 405 21.98 -0.87 2.77
N PHE A 406 22.31 -1.33 3.98
CA PHE A 406 22.13 -0.54 5.20
C PHE A 406 23.00 0.73 5.22
N GLN A 407 24.26 0.62 4.79
CA GLN A 407 25.16 1.77 4.78
C GLN A 407 24.69 2.85 3.80
N GLY A 408 24.63 4.09 4.28
CA GLY A 408 24.13 5.25 3.51
C GLY A 408 22.63 5.51 3.64
N SER A 409 21.85 4.54 4.15
CA SER A 409 20.43 4.71 4.46
C SER A 409 20.20 5.74 5.58
N GLY A 410 18.98 6.24 5.70
CA GLY A 410 18.55 7.03 6.85
C GLY A 410 18.68 6.27 8.17
N TRP A 411 18.46 4.96 8.18
CA TRP A 411 18.68 4.10 9.35
C TRP A 411 20.13 4.15 9.83
N SER A 412 21.11 4.08 8.92
CA SER A 412 22.54 4.18 9.28
C SER A 412 22.93 5.53 9.88
N LYS A 413 22.10 6.57 9.70
CA LYS A 413 22.25 7.89 10.31
C LYS A 413 21.53 8.00 11.66
N GLY A 414 20.81 6.96 12.08
CA GLY A 414 19.99 6.94 13.29
C GLY A 414 18.64 7.62 13.13
N LEU A 415 18.18 7.85 11.89
CA LEU A 415 16.87 8.43 11.62
C LEU A 415 15.77 7.37 11.73
N VAL A 416 14.61 7.80 12.24
CA VAL A 416 13.37 7.01 12.36
C VAL A 416 12.20 7.77 11.69
N PRO A 417 11.00 7.16 11.49
CA PRO A 417 9.94 7.78 10.69
C PRO A 417 9.54 9.20 11.03
N ILE A 418 9.45 9.49 12.32
CA ILE A 418 9.04 10.80 12.80
C ILE A 418 10.05 11.89 12.40
N ASP A 419 11.35 11.54 12.29
CA ASP A 419 12.41 12.50 11.93
C ASP A 419 12.31 12.95 10.45
N THR A 420 11.67 12.15 9.60
CA THR A 420 11.52 12.46 8.17
C THR A 420 10.52 13.57 7.87
N ILE A 421 9.66 13.91 8.83
CA ILE A 421 8.64 14.95 8.68
C ILE A 421 9.29 16.32 8.57
N GLU A 422 10.33 16.58 9.37
CA GLU A 422 11.10 17.83 9.31
C GLU A 422 11.75 18.02 7.94
N LYS A 423 12.31 16.95 7.37
CA LYS A 423 12.85 16.98 6.01
C LYS A 423 11.78 17.33 4.98
N LEU A 424 10.58 16.74 5.09
CA LEU A 424 9.47 17.04 4.20
C LEU A 424 9.01 18.51 4.31
N GLU A 425 8.87 19.04 5.54
CA GLU A 425 8.54 20.45 5.78
C GLU A 425 9.58 21.39 5.15
N ASN A 426 10.86 21.12 5.37
CA ASN A 426 11.96 21.94 4.87
C ASN A 426 12.05 21.95 3.33
N GLU A 427 11.78 20.81 2.70
CA GLU A 427 11.74 20.68 1.23
C GLU A 427 10.51 21.36 0.62
N ARG A 428 9.35 21.28 1.27
CA ARG A 428 8.13 21.94 0.81
C ARG A 428 8.14 23.45 1.05
N GLY A 429 8.81 23.90 2.11
CA GLY A 429 8.77 25.30 2.57
C GLY A 429 7.46 25.69 3.26
N ILE A 430 6.65 24.70 3.66
CA ILE A 430 5.39 24.90 4.40
C ILE A 430 5.33 23.95 5.60
N ALA A 431 4.67 24.40 6.67
CA ALA A 431 4.45 23.57 7.84
C ALA A 431 3.51 22.39 7.52
N VAL A 432 3.87 21.21 7.99
CA VAL A 432 3.05 20.00 7.89
C VAL A 432 2.27 19.90 9.20
N ASP A 433 0.94 19.92 9.09
CA ASP A 433 0.01 19.94 10.22
C ASP A 433 -0.10 18.54 10.87
N ILE A 434 1.00 18.07 11.45
CA ILE A 434 1.06 16.80 12.17
C ILE A 434 2.02 16.94 13.36
N ASP A 435 1.76 16.21 14.44
CA ASP A 435 2.60 16.22 15.64
C ASP A 435 4.01 15.70 15.35
N LYS A 436 5.01 16.54 15.62
CA LYS A 436 6.44 16.25 15.35
C LYS A 436 7.16 15.55 16.49
N LYS A 437 6.48 15.35 17.62
CA LYS A 437 7.02 14.70 18.80
C LYS A 437 6.09 13.61 19.27
N SER A 438 6.68 12.54 19.77
CA SER A 438 5.96 11.51 20.51
C SER A 438 5.14 12.13 21.63
N LYS A 439 3.88 11.72 21.74
CA LYS A 439 3.03 11.98 22.92
C LYS A 439 3.26 10.90 24.01
N GLN A 440 4.02 9.85 23.70
CA GLN A 440 4.18 8.65 24.51
C GLN A 440 5.55 8.63 25.20
N ASN A 441 5.66 9.31 26.34
CA ASN A 441 6.92 9.42 27.11
C ASN A 441 7.51 8.08 27.59
N TRP A 442 6.74 6.99 27.51
CA TRP A 442 7.14 5.64 27.87
C TRP A 442 7.79 4.86 26.70
N LEU A 443 7.85 5.47 25.51
CA LEU A 443 8.59 4.98 24.35
C LEU A 443 9.91 5.75 24.22
N ASP A 444 11.03 5.06 24.45
CA ASP A 444 12.37 5.65 24.40
C ASP A 444 12.94 5.64 22.97
N TRP A 445 12.52 6.65 22.20
CA TRP A 445 13.01 6.86 20.84
C TRP A 445 14.51 7.19 20.78
N ASP A 446 15.10 7.77 21.81
CA ASP A 446 16.52 8.17 21.78
C ASP A 446 17.43 6.93 21.88
N SER A 447 17.11 6.01 22.79
CA SER A 447 17.75 4.70 22.84
C SER A 447 17.52 3.92 21.54
N LEU A 448 16.32 3.98 20.97
CA LEU A 448 16.02 3.31 19.70
C LEU A 448 16.86 3.86 18.54
N ARG A 449 16.97 5.19 18.39
CA ARG A 449 17.84 5.82 17.37
C ARG A 449 19.29 5.39 17.49
N ALA A 450 19.81 5.32 18.72
CA ALA A 450 21.17 4.86 18.98
C ALA A 450 21.36 3.37 18.61
N LYS A 451 20.34 2.54 18.82
CA LYS A 451 20.33 1.12 18.44
C LYS A 451 20.26 0.94 16.93
N VAL A 452 19.33 1.63 16.26
CA VAL A 452 19.11 1.63 14.80
C VAL A 452 20.40 1.98 14.05
N LYS A 453 21.16 2.96 14.54
CA LYS A 453 22.44 3.36 13.95
C LYS A 453 23.47 2.23 13.90
N LYS A 454 23.39 1.25 14.80
CA LYS A 454 24.31 0.10 14.83
C LYS A 454 23.96 -0.95 13.78
N GLY A 455 22.69 -1.02 13.36
CA GLY A 455 22.25 -1.98 12.36
C GLY A 455 20.74 -2.17 12.34
N MET A 456 20.23 -2.44 11.14
CA MET A 456 18.83 -2.82 10.87
C MET A 456 18.81 -4.05 9.97
N ARG A 457 17.89 -4.98 10.21
CA ARG A 457 17.76 -6.21 9.41
C ARG A 457 16.96 -5.99 8.14
N ASN A 458 16.04 -5.03 8.14
CA ASN A 458 15.08 -4.80 7.06
C ASN A 458 15.14 -3.34 6.61
N ALA A 459 15.14 -3.09 5.29
CA ALA A 459 15.14 -1.73 4.74
C ALA A 459 13.84 -0.97 5.02
N THR A 460 12.72 -1.69 5.09
CA THR A 460 11.40 -1.16 5.43
C THR A 460 10.66 -2.11 6.35
N LEU A 461 9.63 -1.62 7.04
CA LEU A 461 9.00 -2.35 8.14
C LEU A 461 7.47 -2.33 8.15
N MET A 462 6.84 -1.22 7.76
CA MET A 462 5.41 -0.99 8.01
C MET A 462 4.70 -0.45 6.78
N ALA A 463 3.71 -1.22 6.33
CA ALA A 463 2.81 -0.86 5.26
C ALA A 463 1.40 -1.37 5.57
N VAL A 464 0.43 -0.47 5.65
CA VAL A 464 -0.97 -0.85 5.89
C VAL A 464 -1.61 -1.24 4.57
N ALA A 465 -1.51 -2.52 4.23
CA ALA A 465 -2.10 -3.06 3.02
C ALA A 465 -3.59 -3.35 3.16
N PRO A 466 -4.37 -3.29 2.06
CA PRO A 466 -5.71 -3.83 2.01
C PRO A 466 -5.68 -5.32 2.33
N ASN A 467 -6.41 -5.72 3.38
CA ASN A 467 -6.39 -7.08 3.89
C ASN A 467 -7.75 -7.77 3.74
N ALA A 468 -8.48 -7.44 2.67
CA ALA A 468 -9.83 -7.95 2.38
C ALA A 468 -9.98 -9.48 2.53
N ASN A 469 -9.00 -10.28 2.11
CA ASN A 469 -9.11 -11.74 2.26
C ASN A 469 -8.78 -12.22 3.68
N ILE A 470 -7.72 -11.71 4.31
CA ILE A 470 -7.28 -12.18 5.63
C ILE A 470 -8.16 -11.59 6.75
N GLY A 471 -8.71 -10.39 6.57
CA GLY A 471 -9.73 -9.82 7.44
C GLY A 471 -11.01 -10.68 7.45
N LEU A 472 -11.39 -11.28 6.32
CA LEU A 472 -12.49 -12.26 6.28
C LEU A 472 -12.17 -13.57 7.00
N VAL A 473 -10.90 -14.01 6.98
CA VAL A 473 -10.46 -15.19 7.75
C VAL A 473 -10.51 -14.89 9.25
N ALA A 474 -10.01 -13.71 9.66
CA ALA A 474 -10.04 -13.26 11.05
C ALA A 474 -11.45 -12.85 11.53
N GLY A 475 -12.40 -12.63 10.62
CA GLY A 475 -13.73 -12.13 10.95
C GLY A 475 -13.73 -10.66 11.41
N THR A 476 -12.84 -9.83 10.86
CA THR A 476 -12.63 -8.44 11.27
C THR A 476 -12.68 -7.46 10.08
N THR A 477 -12.76 -6.16 10.38
CA THR A 477 -12.75 -5.08 9.37
C THR A 477 -11.39 -4.95 8.67
N PRO A 478 -11.38 -4.62 7.37
CA PRO A 478 -10.12 -4.49 6.67
C PRO A 478 -9.34 -3.22 7.04
N GLY A 479 -8.02 -3.33 7.08
CA GLY A 479 -7.08 -2.22 7.19
C GLY A 479 -7.40 -1.27 8.35
N ILE A 480 -7.37 0.00 7.99
CA ILE A 480 -7.90 1.12 8.76
C ILE A 480 -9.16 1.68 8.09
N ASP A 481 -9.94 0.85 7.40
CA ASP A 481 -11.11 1.37 6.69
C ASP A 481 -12.29 1.52 7.66
N PRO A 482 -13.01 2.66 7.65
CA PRO A 482 -14.28 2.77 8.34
C PRO A 482 -15.26 1.75 7.76
N ARG A 483 -16.20 1.28 8.60
CA ARG A 483 -17.20 0.31 8.13
C ARG A 483 -18.06 0.93 7.02
N PHE A 484 -18.12 0.24 5.88
CA PHE A 484 -18.96 0.68 4.75
C PHE A 484 -20.46 0.60 5.04
N ALA A 485 -20.88 -0.44 5.76
CA ALA A 485 -22.27 -0.67 6.14
C ALA A 485 -22.34 -1.51 7.41
N GLN A 486 -23.38 -1.30 8.24
CA GLN A 486 -23.64 -2.13 9.41
C GLN A 486 -24.33 -3.45 9.04
N VAL A 487 -24.98 -3.51 7.87
CA VAL A 487 -25.62 -4.70 7.31
C VAL A 487 -25.26 -4.81 5.84
N PHE A 488 -24.82 -5.98 5.39
CA PHE A 488 -24.59 -6.24 3.97
C PHE A 488 -24.90 -7.69 3.58
N SER A 489 -25.32 -7.89 2.32
CA SER A 489 -25.61 -9.22 1.78
C SER A 489 -24.35 -9.82 1.17
N ARG A 490 -23.95 -11.01 1.64
CA ARG A 490 -22.90 -11.83 1.04
C ARG A 490 -23.50 -12.88 0.12
N ASN A 491 -23.09 -12.86 -1.13
CA ASN A 491 -23.42 -13.94 -2.07
C ASN A 491 -22.43 -15.10 -1.85
N LYS A 492 -22.94 -16.25 -1.41
CA LYS A 492 -22.22 -17.53 -1.35
C LYS A 492 -22.80 -18.48 -2.40
N ILE A 493 -22.08 -19.57 -2.70
CA ILE A 493 -22.56 -20.61 -3.61
C ILE A 493 -23.91 -21.19 -3.15
N SER A 494 -24.13 -21.25 -1.83
CA SER A 494 -25.36 -21.78 -1.21
C SER A 494 -26.51 -20.76 -1.10
N GLY A 495 -26.31 -19.51 -1.51
CA GLY A 495 -27.33 -18.47 -1.44
C GLY A 495 -26.82 -17.13 -0.92
N LYS A 496 -27.76 -16.20 -0.66
CA LYS A 496 -27.48 -14.88 -0.09
C LYS A 496 -27.66 -14.91 1.43
N TYR A 497 -26.65 -14.44 2.15
CA TYR A 497 -26.67 -14.35 3.61
C TYR A 497 -26.47 -12.91 4.04
N LEU A 498 -27.26 -12.45 5.01
CA LEU A 498 -27.02 -11.16 5.66
C LEU A 498 -25.89 -11.30 6.66
N ASP A 499 -24.93 -10.39 6.57
CA ASP A 499 -23.88 -10.17 7.56
C ASP A 499 -24.19 -8.86 8.28
N ILE A 500 -24.19 -8.90 9.61
CA ILE A 500 -24.54 -7.78 10.48
C ILE A 500 -23.36 -7.54 11.41
N ASN A 501 -22.99 -6.28 11.64
CA ASN A 501 -21.91 -5.94 12.55
C ASN A 501 -22.15 -6.52 13.95
N HIS A 502 -21.32 -7.50 14.33
CA HIS A 502 -21.43 -8.18 15.61
C HIS A 502 -21.22 -7.25 16.81
N ASN A 503 -20.35 -6.24 16.71
CA ASN A 503 -20.14 -5.27 17.78
C ASN A 503 -21.43 -4.49 18.07
N LEU A 504 -22.09 -4.00 17.01
CA LEU A 504 -23.38 -3.31 17.12
C LEU A 504 -24.45 -4.22 17.74
N VAL A 505 -24.53 -5.49 17.30
CA VAL A 505 -25.50 -6.45 17.87
C VAL A 505 -25.25 -6.66 19.36
N ILE A 506 -24.00 -6.87 19.77
CA ILE A 506 -23.62 -7.07 21.17
C ILE A 506 -24.01 -5.85 22.00
N GLU A 507 -23.68 -4.65 21.53
CA GLU A 507 -23.97 -3.41 22.25
C GLU A 507 -25.50 -3.17 22.38
N LEU A 508 -26.26 -3.35 21.30
CA LEU A 508 -27.72 -3.23 21.34
C LEU A 508 -28.38 -4.31 22.21
N LYS A 509 -27.80 -5.51 22.30
CA LYS A 509 -28.28 -6.55 23.23
C LYS A 509 -28.00 -6.18 24.69
N ASN A 510 -26.81 -5.66 24.99
CA ASN A 510 -26.46 -5.18 26.32
C ASN A 510 -27.40 -4.06 26.80
N LEU A 511 -27.88 -3.23 25.86
CA LEU A 511 -28.88 -2.19 26.12
C LEU A 511 -30.34 -2.69 26.11
N GLY A 512 -30.59 -3.96 25.80
CA GLY A 512 -31.95 -4.51 25.67
C GLY A 512 -32.75 -3.96 24.47
N LEU A 513 -32.08 -3.35 23.49
CA LEU A 513 -32.70 -2.69 22.34
C LEU A 513 -32.78 -3.57 21.10
N TRP A 514 -31.94 -4.61 20.99
CA TRP A 514 -31.76 -5.39 19.76
C TRP A 514 -33.06 -5.89 19.13
N ASP A 515 -33.93 -6.55 19.89
CA ASP A 515 -35.16 -7.12 19.33
C ASP A 515 -36.16 -6.06 18.88
N MET A 516 -36.10 -4.85 19.45
CA MET A 516 -36.94 -3.72 19.06
C MET A 516 -36.48 -3.08 17.74
N VAL A 517 -35.17 -2.99 17.51
CA VAL A 517 -34.61 -2.22 16.39
C VAL A 517 -34.15 -3.05 15.20
N LYS A 518 -33.91 -4.37 15.36
CA LYS A 518 -33.33 -5.23 14.31
C LYS A 518 -34.06 -5.16 12.96
N GLY A 519 -35.39 -5.10 12.98
CA GLY A 519 -36.21 -5.03 11.76
C GLY A 519 -35.94 -3.74 10.99
N LYS A 520 -35.95 -2.60 11.68
CA LYS A 520 -35.64 -1.28 11.11
C LYS A 520 -34.21 -1.20 10.60
N ILE A 521 -33.23 -1.75 11.33
CA ILE A 521 -31.83 -1.77 10.88
C ILE A 521 -31.70 -2.50 9.55
N ILE A 522 -32.38 -3.64 9.37
CA ILE A 522 -32.35 -4.40 8.11
C ILE A 522 -33.07 -3.65 7.00
N GLU A 523 -34.24 -3.06 7.28
CA GLU A 523 -35.02 -2.26 6.33
C GLU A 523 -34.22 -1.07 5.79
N LEU A 524 -33.49 -0.39 6.68
CA LEU A 524 -32.62 0.75 6.36
C LEU A 524 -31.24 0.33 5.86
N GLN A 525 -31.04 -0.94 5.51
CA GLN A 525 -29.78 -1.48 4.97
C GLN A 525 -28.55 -1.17 5.87
N GLY A 526 -28.76 -1.15 7.19
CA GLY A 526 -27.72 -0.86 8.17
C GLY A 526 -27.49 0.61 8.46
N ASP A 527 -28.27 1.54 7.90
CA ASP A 527 -28.28 2.93 8.36
C ASP A 527 -29.07 3.03 9.67
N ILE A 528 -28.37 3.37 10.75
CA ILE A 528 -28.94 3.52 12.09
C ILE A 528 -29.21 4.98 12.46
N SER A 529 -28.81 5.94 11.62
CA SER A 529 -28.84 7.38 11.95
C SER A 529 -30.25 7.91 12.23
N SER A 530 -31.26 7.36 11.56
CA SER A 530 -32.67 7.75 11.65
C SER A 530 -33.49 6.94 12.67
N ILE A 531 -32.87 5.99 13.39
CA ILE A 531 -33.58 5.14 14.35
C ILE A 531 -33.56 5.79 15.74
N ASP A 532 -34.60 6.53 16.09
CA ASP A 532 -34.70 7.28 17.37
C ASP A 532 -34.62 6.40 18.62
N GLN A 533 -34.99 5.12 18.52
CA GLN A 533 -34.85 4.16 19.62
C GLN A 533 -33.39 3.89 19.99
N ILE A 534 -32.44 4.16 19.08
CA ILE A 534 -31.01 3.95 19.31
C ILE A 534 -30.42 5.26 19.90
N PRO A 535 -29.80 5.21 21.09
CA PRO A 535 -29.18 6.37 21.70
C PRO A 535 -28.18 7.06 20.77
N LEU A 536 -28.10 8.39 20.84
CA LEU A 536 -27.23 9.18 19.97
C LEU A 536 -25.77 8.70 20.04
N HIS A 537 -25.23 8.44 21.23
CA HIS A 537 -23.84 7.99 21.38
C HIS A 537 -23.55 6.66 20.65
N ILE A 538 -24.52 5.75 20.55
CA ILE A 538 -24.39 4.50 19.77
C ILE A 538 -24.43 4.81 18.27
N ARG A 539 -25.34 5.70 17.84
CA ARG A 539 -25.39 6.14 16.44
C ARG A 539 -24.09 6.79 16.00
N GLU A 540 -23.43 7.54 16.89
CA GLU A 540 -22.14 8.17 16.61
C GLU A 540 -20.98 7.15 16.50
N ILE A 541 -20.95 6.12 17.36
CA ILE A 541 -19.91 5.07 17.32
C ILE A 541 -20.00 4.25 16.04
N TYR A 542 -21.22 3.86 15.64
CA TYR A 542 -21.47 2.95 14.51
C TYR A 542 -21.87 3.69 13.23
N LYS A 543 -21.37 4.92 13.03
CA LYS A 543 -21.47 5.59 11.73
C LYS A 543 -20.83 4.74 10.64
N THR A 544 -21.32 4.92 9.42
CA THR A 544 -20.75 4.26 8.23
C THR A 544 -19.95 5.26 7.42
N SER A 545 -19.06 4.77 6.55
CA SER A 545 -18.22 5.62 5.70
C SER A 545 -18.98 6.58 4.77
N ARG A 546 -20.30 6.38 4.57
CA ARG A 546 -21.17 7.30 3.82
C ARG A 546 -21.59 8.54 4.60
N LEU A 547 -21.67 8.42 5.93
CA LEU A 547 -22.20 9.44 6.84
C LEU A 547 -21.10 10.08 7.69
N GLU A 548 -19.87 9.55 7.62
CA GLU A 548 -18.71 10.17 8.25
C GLU A 548 -18.44 11.54 7.65
N LYS A 549 -18.41 12.56 8.51
CA LYS A 549 -17.87 13.86 8.16
C LYS A 549 -16.35 13.75 8.25
N ARG A 550 -15.64 14.09 7.15
CA ARG A 550 -14.19 14.38 7.06
C ARG A 550 -13.34 13.78 8.20
N SER A 551 -12.82 12.58 8.02
CA SER A 551 -11.87 11.96 8.96
C SER A 551 -10.43 12.47 8.71
N LYS A 552 -9.78 12.96 9.77
CA LYS A 552 -8.35 13.36 9.77
C LYS A 552 -7.52 12.26 10.42
N ILE A 553 -7.39 11.09 9.78
CA ILE A 553 -6.46 10.06 10.25
C ILE A 553 -5.12 10.26 9.54
N ASN A 554 -4.13 10.70 10.30
CA ASN A 554 -2.75 10.82 9.83
C ASN A 554 -1.95 9.60 10.32
N LEU A 555 -1.41 8.80 9.42
CA LEU A 555 -0.49 7.71 9.80
C LEU A 555 0.95 8.24 9.88
N LEU A 556 1.26 8.92 10.99
CA LEU A 556 2.58 9.49 11.28
C LEU A 556 3.74 8.49 11.14
N PHE A 557 3.52 7.28 11.65
CA PHE A 557 4.57 6.29 11.93
C PHE A 557 4.70 5.18 10.88
N THR A 558 3.90 5.22 9.82
CA THR A 558 4.04 4.31 8.67
C THR A 558 4.83 5.02 7.58
N HIS A 559 6.02 4.52 7.26
CA HIS A 559 6.86 5.05 6.19
C HIS A 559 6.29 4.85 4.78
N GLU A 560 5.41 3.85 4.62
CA GLU A 560 5.04 3.34 3.29
C GLU A 560 3.55 3.53 2.97
N ALA A 561 2.71 3.87 3.97
CA ALA A 561 1.32 4.23 3.68
C ALA A 561 1.27 5.66 3.08
N SER A 562 0.68 5.78 1.89
CA SER A 562 0.33 7.08 1.33
C SER A 562 -0.45 7.90 2.37
N PRO A 563 -0.12 9.18 2.63
CA PRO A 563 -0.76 10.01 3.66
C PRO A 563 -2.21 10.42 3.33
N HIS A 564 -2.98 9.57 2.64
CA HIS A 564 -4.31 9.89 2.14
C HIS A 564 -5.40 9.70 3.19
N CYS A 565 -5.58 10.73 4.02
CA CYS A 565 -6.89 11.16 4.49
C CYS A 565 -6.86 12.67 4.81
N ARG A 566 -6.67 13.48 3.76
CA ARG A 566 -7.01 14.91 3.79
C ARG A 566 -7.79 15.28 2.53
N THR A 567 -9.07 15.59 2.70
CA THR A 567 -9.84 16.36 1.71
C THR A 567 -10.26 17.67 2.37
N GLU A 568 -9.53 18.74 2.08
CA GLU A 568 -9.97 20.11 2.36
C GLU A 568 -10.60 20.71 1.10
N HIS A 569 -11.68 21.47 1.32
CA HIS A 569 -12.58 22.15 0.36
C HIS A 569 -13.62 21.20 -0.29
N GLY A 570 -14.93 21.40 -0.20
CA GLY A 570 -15.70 22.62 -0.02
C GLY A 570 -16.20 23.15 -1.36
N CYS A 571 -17.00 22.39 -2.09
CA CYS A 571 -17.94 22.94 -3.07
C CYS A 571 -19.28 22.23 -2.92
N SER A 572 -20.29 23.07 -2.67
CA SER A 572 -21.72 22.81 -2.50
C SER A 572 -22.35 21.99 -3.62
#